data_AF-A0A8F4FP93-F1
#
_entry.id   AF-A0A8F4FP93-F1
#
_cell.length_a   1.000
_cell.length_b   1.000
_cell.length_c   1.000
_cell.angle_alpha   90.00
_cell.angle_beta   90.00
_cell.angle_gamma   90.00
#
_symmetry.space_group_name_H-M   'P 1'
#
loop_
_entity.id
_entity.type
_entity.pdbx_description
1 polymer ?
#
loop_
_entity_poly.entity_id
_entity_poly.type
_entity_poly.pdbx_seq_one_letter_code
_entity_poly.pdbx_strand_id
1 'polypeptide(L)'
;MRHARFDVASLAIEQVAVPLRAAYLLVAETDGTDVPQWELVAYALEPAPIAQGRYQVDVTALDGRRFTGEAALVRSVDGAHVLRGTGALDGVLDDDLA
;
A
#
# COMPACT_ATOMS: atom_id res chain seq x y z
N MET A 1 -14.01 3.73 14.33
CA MET A 1 -13.21 3.82 13.08
C MET A 1 -11.97 4.63 13.37
N ARG A 2 -10.80 3.99 13.35
CA ARG A 2 -9.50 4.63 13.51
C ARG A 2 -8.71 4.49 12.22
N HIS A 3 -7.91 5.47 11.84
CA HIS A 3 -7.19 5.43 10.57
C HIS A 3 -5.84 6.14 10.61
N ALA A 4 -4.97 5.73 9.69
CA ALA A 4 -3.67 6.33 9.45
C ALA A 4 -3.43 6.50 7.95
N ARG A 5 -2.67 7.53 7.60
CA ARG A 5 -2.12 7.74 6.26
C ARG A 5 -0.61 7.90 6.35
N PHE A 6 0.10 7.18 5.50
CA PHE A 6 1.55 7.31 5.36
C PHE A 6 1.86 7.76 3.93
N ASP A 7 2.60 8.86 3.78
CA ASP A 7 3.14 9.25 2.50
C ASP A 7 4.35 8.36 2.17
N VAL A 8 4.36 7.78 0.98
CA VAL A 8 5.28 6.71 0.60
C VAL A 8 6.49 7.27 -0.15
N ALA A 9 7.68 6.91 0.32
CA ALA A 9 8.96 7.25 -0.29
C ALA A 9 9.36 6.27 -1.40
N SER A 10 9.16 4.97 -1.17
CA SER A 10 9.49 3.92 -2.14
C SER A 10 8.51 2.75 -2.05
N LEU A 11 8.35 2.08 -3.19
CA LEU A 11 7.50 0.91 -3.37
C LEU A 11 8.26 -0.15 -4.17
N ALA A 12 8.19 -1.39 -3.72
CA ALA A 12 8.47 -2.56 -4.55
C ALA A 12 7.26 -3.50 -4.56
N ILE A 13 6.96 -4.06 -5.72
CA ILE A 13 5.94 -5.09 -5.94
C ILE A 13 6.68 -6.33 -6.44
N GLU A 14 6.57 -7.46 -5.73
CA GLU A 14 7.35 -8.68 -6.03
C GLU A 14 8.85 -8.39 -6.12
N GLN A 15 9.36 -7.57 -5.21
CA GLN A 15 10.76 -7.10 -5.18
C GLN A 15 11.19 -6.25 -6.39
N VAL A 16 10.28 -5.95 -7.32
CA VAL A 16 10.51 -5.04 -8.45
C VAL A 16 10.17 -3.62 -8.00
N ALA A 17 11.17 -2.75 -8.01
CA ALA A 17 10.97 -1.34 -7.67
C ALA A 17 9.98 -0.68 -8.64
N VAL A 18 9.03 0.08 -8.10
CA VAL A 18 8.10 0.90 -8.86
C VAL A 18 8.55 2.36 -8.73
N PRO A 19 9.14 2.97 -9.77
CA PRO A 19 9.54 4.38 -9.70
C PRO A 19 8.33 5.28 -9.50
N LEU A 20 8.28 6.01 -8.38
CA LEU A 20 7.12 6.79 -7.96
C LEU A 20 7.21 8.26 -8.37
N ARG A 21 6.08 8.81 -8.80
CA ARG A 21 5.80 10.25 -8.78
C ARG A 21 5.25 10.66 -7.40
N ALA A 22 4.35 9.86 -6.87
CA ALA A 22 3.77 9.98 -5.54
C ALA A 22 3.11 8.66 -5.15
N ALA A 23 2.99 8.37 -3.85
CA ALA A 23 2.17 7.27 -3.37
C ALA A 23 1.74 7.52 -1.92
N TYR A 24 0.66 6.87 -1.51
CA TYR A 24 0.18 6.88 -0.13
C TYR A 24 -0.37 5.52 0.26
N LEU A 25 -0.10 5.14 1.50
CA LEU A 25 -0.65 3.97 2.17
C LEU A 25 -1.72 4.45 3.14
N LEU A 26 -2.92 3.88 3.04
CA LEU A 26 -4.05 4.13 3.93
C LEU A 26 -4.28 2.86 4.75
N VAL A 27 -4.45 3.03 6.06
CA VAL A 27 -4.78 1.93 6.98
C VAL A 27 -5.99 2.36 7.80
N ALA A 28 -6.95 1.46 7.96
CA ALA A 28 -8.18 1.73 8.70
C ALA A 28 -8.60 0.51 9.52
N GLU A 29 -8.92 0.74 10.78
CA GLU A 29 -9.64 -0.20 11.64
C GLU A 29 -11.13 0.09 11.55
N THR A 30 -11.88 -0.95 11.20
CA THR A 30 -13.35 -0.92 11.10
C THR A 30 -13.94 -1.89 12.10
N ASP A 31 -15.08 -1.54 12.69
CA ASP A 31 -15.74 -2.41 13.65
C ASP A 31 -16.16 -3.73 12.96
N GLY A 32 -15.76 -4.86 13.53
CA GLY A 32 -16.09 -6.20 13.01
C GLY A 32 -15.05 -6.84 12.10
N THR A 33 -13.85 -6.27 11.97
CA THR A 33 -12.70 -6.92 11.31
C THR A 33 -11.58 -7.21 12.30
N ASP A 34 -11.05 -8.44 12.28
CA ASP A 34 -9.96 -8.86 13.20
C ASP A 34 -8.59 -8.25 12.84
N VAL A 35 -8.45 -7.71 11.63
CA VAL A 35 -7.22 -7.08 11.14
C VAL A 35 -7.52 -5.74 10.47
N PRO A 36 -6.65 -4.72 10.61
CA PRO A 36 -6.79 -3.46 9.89
C PRO A 36 -6.86 -3.68 8.38
N GLN A 37 -7.78 -2.97 7.72
CA GLN A 37 -7.83 -2.90 6.27
C GLN A 37 -6.83 -1.87 5.78
N TRP A 38 -6.23 -2.12 4.62
CA TRP A 38 -5.28 -1.17 4.04
C TRP A 38 -5.34 -1.13 2.51
N GLU A 39 -4.98 0.02 1.98
CA GLU A 39 -4.95 0.31 0.55
C GLU A 39 -3.70 1.13 0.21
N LEU A 40 -3.00 0.73 -0.85
CA LEU A 40 -1.87 1.44 -1.40
C LEU A 40 -2.28 2.04 -2.73
N VAL A 41 -2.13 3.36 -2.86
CA VAL A 41 -2.31 4.08 -4.13
C VAL A 41 -0.97 4.63 -4.56
N ALA A 42 -0.52 4.18 -5.74
CA ALA A 42 0.75 4.57 -6.32
C ALA A 42 0.52 5.25 -7.67
N TYR A 43 1.17 6.40 -7.85
CA TYR A 43 1.31 7.07 -9.14
C TYR A 43 2.74 6.85 -9.60
N ALA A 44 2.94 5.86 -10.47
CA ALA A 44 4.22 5.54 -11.06
C ALA A 44 4.65 6.58 -12.10
N LEU A 45 5.95 6.65 -12.35
CA LEU A 45 6.52 7.42 -13.47
C LEU A 45 6.26 6.71 -14.82
N GLU A 46 6.23 5.38 -14.80
CA GLU A 46 5.94 4.57 -15.98
C GLU A 46 4.43 4.36 -16.13
N PRO A 47 3.84 4.60 -17.33
CA PRO A 47 2.41 4.48 -17.53
C PRO A 47 1.93 3.03 -17.74
N ALA A 48 2.85 2.08 -17.92
CA ALA A 48 2.53 0.70 -18.24
C ALA A 48 1.66 0.07 -17.15
N PRO A 49 0.55 -0.61 -17.51
CA PRO A 49 -0.30 -1.23 -16.51
C PRO A 49 0.38 -2.48 -15.93
N ILE A 50 0.16 -2.69 -14.63
CA ILE A 50 0.51 -3.95 -13.96
C ILE A 50 -0.59 -4.96 -14.26
N ALA A 51 -0.20 -6.22 -14.50
CA ALA A 51 -1.15 -7.31 -14.70
C ALA A 51 -2.08 -7.46 -13.48
N GLN A 52 -3.31 -7.88 -13.70
CA GLN A 52 -4.22 -8.17 -12.58
C GLN A 52 -3.72 -9.40 -11.82
N GLY A 53 -3.65 -9.30 -10.49
CA GLY A 53 -3.05 -10.34 -9.66
C GLY A 53 -2.95 -9.97 -8.18
N ARG A 54 -2.38 -10.90 -7.41
CA ARG A 54 -1.97 -10.71 -6.03
C ARG A 54 -0.46 -10.59 -5.97
N TYR A 55 0.01 -9.70 -5.11
CA TYR A 55 1.40 -9.30 -5.04
C TYR A 55 1.84 -9.11 -3.60
N GLN A 56 3.07 -9.54 -3.29
CA GLN A 56 3.80 -9.03 -2.14
C GLN A 56 4.23 -7.59 -2.40
N VAL A 57 3.96 -6.71 -1.44
CA VAL A 57 4.38 -5.31 -1.48
C VAL A 57 5.32 -4.99 -0.35
N ASP A 58 6.37 -4.24 -0.67
CA ASP A 58 7.28 -3.61 0.27
C ASP A 58 7.17 -2.10 0.13
N VAL A 59 6.82 -1.41 1.20
CA VAL A 59 6.59 0.02 1.24
C VAL A 59 7.56 0.65 2.23
N THR A 60 8.22 1.73 1.83
CA THR A 60 8.93 2.61 2.77
C THR A 60 8.25 3.97 2.80
N ALA A 61 7.82 4.43 3.97
CA ALA A 61 7.24 5.75 4.15
C ALA A 61 8.33 6.85 4.22
N LEU A 62 7.92 8.11 4.02
CA LEU A 62 8.82 9.27 4.08
C LEU A 62 9.48 9.46 5.47
N ASP A 63 8.87 8.94 6.54
CA ASP A 63 9.45 8.92 7.88
C ASP A 63 10.43 7.76 8.11
N GLY A 64 10.68 6.93 7.09
CA GLY A 64 11.61 5.81 7.13
C GLY A 64 11.01 4.49 7.63
N ARG A 65 9.73 4.45 8.02
CA ARG A 65 9.08 3.19 8.40
C ARG A 65 8.88 2.27 7.21
N ARG A 66 8.98 0.97 7.48
CA ARG A 66 8.76 -0.09 6.49
C ARG A 66 7.46 -0.82 6.78
N PHE A 67 6.69 -1.04 5.73
CA PHE A 67 5.47 -1.86 5.75
C PHE A 67 5.55 -2.95 4.70
N THR A 68 5.08 -4.16 5.04
CA THR A 68 5.10 -5.31 4.13
C THR A 68 3.79 -6.09 4.25
N GLY A 69 3.24 -6.55 3.13
CA GLY A 69 2.01 -7.36 3.12
C GLY A 69 1.63 -7.86 1.73
N GLU A 70 0.64 -8.75 1.67
CA GLU A 70 0.02 -9.18 0.40
C GLU A 70 -1.13 -8.24 0.01
N ALA A 71 -1.20 -7.85 -1.26
CA ALA A 71 -2.32 -7.10 -1.80
C ALA A 71 -2.77 -7.60 -3.17
N ALA A 72 -4.07 -7.49 -3.44
CA ALA A 72 -4.63 -7.65 -4.77
C ALA A 72 -4.59 -6.31 -5.52
N LEU A 73 -4.10 -6.32 -6.75
CA LEU A 73 -4.24 -5.18 -7.65
C LEU A 73 -5.72 -5.05 -8.04
N VAL A 74 -6.35 -3.93 -7.68
CA VAL A 74 -7.77 -3.67 -7.99
C VAL A 74 -7.95 -2.74 -9.19
N ARG A 75 -6.93 -1.92 -9.49
CA ARG A 75 -6.94 -1.03 -10.65
C ARG A 75 -5.52 -0.67 -11.06
N SER A 76 -5.29 -0.60 -12.37
CA SER A 76 -4.04 -0.10 -12.94
C SER A 76 -4.32 0.60 -14.27
N VAL A 77 -4.19 1.92 -14.32
CA VAL A 77 -4.42 2.71 -15.54
C VAL A 77 -3.51 3.92 -15.58
N ASP A 78 -2.84 4.16 -16.70
CA ASP A 78 -1.98 5.35 -16.93
C ASP A 78 -0.99 5.63 -15.78
N GLY A 79 -0.33 4.59 -15.27
CA GLY A 79 0.62 4.68 -14.15
C GLY A 79 -0.02 4.86 -12.76
N ALA A 80 -1.35 4.94 -12.65
CA ALA A 80 -2.06 4.90 -11.38
C ALA A 80 -2.41 3.45 -11.02
N HIS A 81 -1.83 2.96 -9.93
CA HIS A 81 -2.04 1.61 -9.41
C HIS A 81 -2.70 1.68 -8.04
N VAL A 82 -3.74 0.89 -7.85
CA VAL A 82 -4.44 0.74 -6.57
C VAL A 82 -4.35 -0.72 -6.17
N LEU A 83 -3.74 -0.97 -5.01
CA LEU A 83 -3.61 -2.29 -4.42
C LEU A 83 -4.36 -2.32 -3.09
N ARG A 84 -5.18 -3.35 -2.89
CA ARG A 84 -5.93 -3.57 -1.65
C ARG A 84 -5.34 -4.74 -0.89
N GLY A 85 -5.02 -4.52 0.38
CA GLY A 85 -4.53 -5.55 1.28
C GLY A 85 -5.45 -6.76 1.33
N THR A 86 -4.88 -7.95 1.22
CA THR A 86 -5.60 -9.23 1.32
C THR A 86 -5.41 -9.92 2.66
N GLY A 87 -4.68 -9.29 3.57
CA GLY A 87 -4.39 -9.76 4.92
C GLY A 87 -3.78 -8.65 5.79
N ALA A 88 -3.08 -9.05 6.85
CA ALA A 88 -2.38 -8.13 7.74
C ALA A 88 -1.30 -7.31 7.01
N LEU A 89 -1.01 -6.13 7.55
CA LEU A 89 0.10 -5.29 7.14
C LEU A 89 1.11 -5.21 8.28
N ASP A 90 2.31 -5.75 8.06
CA ASP A 90 3.39 -5.63 9.03
C ASP A 90 3.90 -4.18 9.09
N GLY A 91 4.31 -3.74 10.27
CA GLY A 91 4.90 -2.40 10.48
C GLY A 91 3.91 -1.31 10.93
N VAL A 92 2.61 -1.60 10.97
CA VAL A 92 1.60 -0.71 11.60
C VAL A 92 1.64 -0.88 13.11
N LEU A 93 1.69 0.23 13.84
CA LEU A 93 1.58 0.27 15.29
C LEU A 93 0.16 0.68 15.69
N ASP A 94 -0.33 0.21 16.83
CA ASP A 94 -1.65 0.61 17.34
C ASP A 94 -1.74 2.14 17.51
N ASP A 95 -0.69 2.78 18.04
CA ASP A 95 -0.60 4.23 18.23
C ASP A 95 -0.65 5.04 16.91
N ASP A 96 -0.50 4.39 15.75
CA ASP A 96 -0.63 5.07 14.45
C ASP A 96 -2.08 5.40 14.11
N LEU A 97 -3.04 4.67 14.68
CA LEU A 97 -4.44 4.72 14.30
C LEU A 97 -5.20 5.68 15.23
N ALA A 98 -5.71 6.78 14.65
CA ALA A 98 -6.48 7.83 15.33
C ALA A 98 -7.98 7.79 14.99
#